data_AF-A0A4Q4CTD5-F1
#
_entry.id   AF-A0A4Q4CTD5-F1
#
_cell.length_a   1.000
_cell.length_b   1.000
_cell.length_c   1.000
_cell.angle_alpha   90.00
_cell.angle_beta   90.00
_cell.angle_gamma   90.00
#
_symmetry.space_group_name_H-M   'P 1'
#
loop_
_entity.id
_entity.type
_entity.pdbx_description
1 polymer ?
#
loop_
_entity_poly.entity_id
_entity_poly.type
_entity_poly.pdbx_seq_one_letter_code
_entity_poly.pdbx_strand_id
1 'polypeptide(L)'
;NIFTVVGGMVSLSAMGGSGEVRDFAGVLRRRLMALASAHEYVRPHSPESRRATTETSLRGLLEALLAPYGAAEAGRLVLEGDDVPIGVKAATSLALILHELATNAAKYGALSSSEGSVAIDGSLKGDRFALVWRERGGPEIAGVPTRRGFGTILAERGAITQLGGSIMHDWAPEGLTLRLEVPLARLAH
;
A
#
# COMPACT_ATOMS: atom_id res chain seq x y z
N ASN A 1 -4.08 -20.07 6.59
CA ASN A 1 -3.17 -18.90 6.53
C ASN A 1 -2.93 -18.39 7.95
N ILE A 2 -1.68 -18.40 8.45
CA ILE A 2 -1.31 -18.00 9.83
C ILE A 2 -1.74 -16.57 10.16
N PHE A 3 -1.76 -15.67 9.17
CA PHE A 3 -2.16 -14.28 9.35
C PHE A 3 -3.64 -14.13 9.72
N THR A 4 -4.53 -14.97 9.17
CA THR A 4 -5.95 -15.00 9.52
C THR A 4 -6.15 -15.43 10.98
N VAL A 5 -5.37 -16.42 11.44
CA VAL A 5 -5.43 -16.92 12.82
C VAL A 5 -4.96 -15.85 13.80
N VAL A 6 -3.81 -15.22 13.53
CA VAL A 6 -3.28 -14.12 14.36
C VAL A 6 -4.23 -12.93 14.37
N GLY A 7 -4.80 -12.57 13.22
CA GLY A 7 -5.80 -11.49 13.13
C GLY A 7 -7.07 -11.76 13.94
N GLY A 8 -7.52 -13.02 13.98
CA GLY A 8 -8.64 -13.47 14.81
C GLY A 8 -8.32 -13.35 16.30
N MET A 9 -7.13 -13.81 16.74
CA MET A 9 -6.68 -13.69 18.13
C MET A 9 -6.63 -12.24 18.60
N VAL A 10 -6.04 -11.34 17.79
CA VAL A 10 -5.98 -9.90 18.10
C VAL A 10 -7.37 -9.31 18.29
N SER A 11 -8.33 -9.70 17.44
CA SER A 11 -9.70 -9.20 17.51
C SER A 11 -10.42 -9.70 18.78
N LEU A 12 -10.27 -10.98 19.10
CA LEU A 12 -10.84 -11.60 20.29
C LEU A 12 -10.29 -10.99 21.58
N SER A 13 -8.98 -10.75 21.66
CA SER A 13 -8.33 -10.11 22.82
C SER A 13 -8.81 -8.68 23.06
N ALA A 14 -9.32 -7.99 22.04
CA ALA A 14 -9.78 -6.62 22.15
C ALA A 14 -11.28 -6.47 22.42
N MET A 15 -12.09 -7.53 22.30
CA MET A 15 -13.56 -7.44 22.41
C MET A 15 -14.02 -6.86 23.75
N GLY A 16 -13.34 -7.18 24.85
CA GLY A 16 -13.63 -6.66 26.20
C GLY A 16 -12.86 -5.39 26.60
N GLY A 17 -12.04 -4.83 25.70
CA GLY A 17 -11.20 -3.66 25.98
C GLY A 17 -11.95 -2.32 25.90
N SER A 18 -11.25 -1.23 26.18
CA SER A 18 -11.74 0.13 25.92
C SER A 18 -11.89 0.42 24.42
N GLY A 19 -12.51 1.55 24.06
CA GLY A 19 -12.60 2.00 22.66
C GLY A 19 -11.22 2.08 21.99
N GLU A 20 -10.23 2.62 22.68
CA GLU A 20 -8.84 2.71 22.21
C GLU A 20 -8.21 1.35 21.92
N VAL A 21 -8.47 0.34 22.75
CA VAL A 21 -7.96 -1.03 22.54
C VAL A 21 -8.56 -1.66 21.29
N ARG A 22 -9.86 -1.45 21.06
CA ARG A 22 -10.53 -1.92 19.84
C ARG A 22 -10.00 -1.22 18.59
N ASP A 23 -9.77 0.09 18.66
CA ASP A 23 -9.19 0.86 17.56
C ASP A 23 -7.79 0.37 17.23
N PHE A 24 -6.95 0.13 18.25
CA PHE A 24 -5.62 -0.43 18.09
C PHE A 24 -5.65 -1.83 17.45
N ALA A 25 -6.52 -2.72 17.93
CA ALA A 25 -6.68 -4.06 17.36
C ALA A 25 -7.15 -4.02 15.90
N GLY A 26 -8.06 -3.10 15.57
CA GLY A 26 -8.49 -2.85 14.20
C GLY A 26 -7.35 -2.41 13.28
N VAL A 27 -6.45 -1.54 13.77
CA VAL A 27 -5.23 -1.15 13.05
C VAL A 27 -4.30 -2.34 12.85
N LEU A 28 -4.02 -3.11 13.90
CA LEU A 28 -3.12 -4.26 13.84
C LEU A 28 -3.63 -5.33 12.87
N ARG A 29 -4.94 -5.58 12.85
CA ARG A 29 -5.57 -6.52 11.92
C ARG A 29 -5.38 -6.11 10.46
N ARG A 30 -5.61 -4.83 10.11
CA ARG A 30 -5.41 -4.34 8.73
C ARG A 30 -3.98 -4.58 8.25
N ARG A 31 -3.00 -4.38 9.13
CA ARG A 31 -1.58 -4.64 8.81
C ARG A 31 -1.27 -6.10 8.61
N LEU A 32 -1.79 -6.98 9.48
CA LEU A 32 -1.62 -8.42 9.31
C LEU A 32 -2.19 -8.90 7.98
N MET A 33 -3.30 -8.31 7.51
CA MET A 33 -3.84 -8.60 6.19
C MET A 33 -2.94 -8.07 5.07
N ALA A 34 -2.44 -6.83 5.15
CA ALA A 34 -1.49 -6.30 4.15
C ALA A 34 -0.21 -7.16 4.05
N LEU A 35 0.32 -7.59 5.20
CA LEU A 35 1.44 -8.53 5.29
C LEU A 35 1.11 -9.89 4.69
N ALA A 36 -0.10 -10.40 4.94
CA ALA A 36 -0.57 -11.66 4.36
C ALA A 36 -0.60 -11.58 2.83
N SER A 37 -1.16 -10.51 2.27
CA SER A 37 -1.22 -10.28 0.82
C SER A 37 0.17 -10.19 0.21
N ALA A 38 1.10 -9.46 0.84
CA ALA A 38 2.49 -9.39 0.40
C ALA A 38 3.17 -10.77 0.42
N HIS A 39 2.99 -11.51 1.51
CA HIS A 39 3.61 -12.82 1.68
C HIS A 39 3.06 -13.85 0.70
N GLU A 40 1.75 -13.83 0.43
CA GLU A 40 1.12 -14.66 -0.59
C GLU A 40 1.59 -14.29 -2.00
N TYR A 41 1.75 -12.99 -2.29
CA TYR A 41 2.22 -12.50 -3.58
C TYR A 41 3.67 -12.92 -3.88
N VAL A 42 4.60 -12.73 -2.94
CA VAL A 42 6.03 -13.05 -3.17
C VAL A 42 6.38 -14.51 -2.91
N ARG A 43 5.61 -15.20 -2.07
CA ARG A 43 5.77 -16.63 -1.79
C ARG A 43 4.44 -17.35 -2.00
N PRO A 44 4.08 -17.70 -3.24
CA PRO A 44 2.91 -18.51 -3.49
C PRO A 44 3.12 -19.92 -2.88
N HIS A 45 2.23 -20.36 -1.99
CA HIS A 45 2.40 -21.60 -1.22
C HIS A 45 1.94 -22.87 -1.95
N SER A 46 1.54 -22.79 -3.23
CA SER A 46 1.07 -23.95 -3.99
C SER A 46 1.59 -23.97 -5.44
N PRO A 47 1.73 -25.17 -6.05
CA PRO A 47 1.99 -25.35 -7.48
C PRO A 47 1.02 -24.63 -8.42
N GLU A 48 -0.22 -24.43 -7.99
CA GLU A 48 -1.30 -23.74 -8.73
C GLU A 48 -1.22 -22.21 -8.56
N SER A 49 -0.67 -21.75 -7.42
CA SER A 49 -0.39 -20.34 -7.14
C SER A 49 0.96 -19.87 -7.69
N ARG A 50 1.82 -20.79 -8.14
CA ARG A 50 2.92 -20.44 -9.05
C ARG A 50 2.28 -20.02 -10.36
N ARG A 51 1.96 -18.73 -10.50
CA ARG A 51 1.88 -18.13 -11.83
C ARG A 51 3.24 -18.42 -12.45
N ALA A 52 3.27 -19.40 -13.35
CA ALA A 52 4.46 -19.80 -14.06
C ALA A 52 5.10 -18.52 -14.60
N THR A 53 6.38 -18.29 -14.29
CA THR A 53 7.28 -17.39 -15.03
C THR A 53 7.08 -15.86 -14.95
N THR A 54 6.15 -15.30 -14.17
CA THR A 54 6.17 -13.84 -13.93
C THR A 54 7.08 -13.54 -12.75
N GLU A 55 8.22 -12.89 -13.00
CA GLU A 55 9.03 -12.29 -11.94
C GLU A 55 8.12 -11.47 -11.02
N THR A 56 8.22 -11.67 -9.71
CA THR A 56 7.50 -10.85 -8.72
C THR A 56 7.82 -9.39 -8.99
N SER A 57 6.83 -8.59 -9.38
CA SER A 57 7.04 -7.21 -9.82
C SER A 57 6.23 -6.21 -8.98
N LEU A 58 6.60 -4.95 -9.06
CA LEU A 58 5.88 -3.89 -8.36
C LEU A 58 4.45 -3.73 -8.90
N ARG A 59 4.27 -3.80 -10.22
CA ARG A 59 2.95 -3.74 -10.86
C ARG A 59 2.05 -4.86 -10.38
N GLY A 60 2.53 -6.10 -10.35
CA GLY A 60 1.70 -7.21 -9.89
C GLY A 60 1.37 -7.12 -8.38
N LEU A 61 2.28 -6.56 -7.56
CA LEU A 61 1.97 -6.28 -6.15
C LEU A 61 0.86 -5.22 -6.02
N LEU A 62 0.93 -4.15 -6.82
CA LEU A 62 -0.10 -3.10 -6.87
C LEU A 62 -1.46 -3.68 -7.27
N GLU A 63 -1.52 -4.47 -8.33
CA GLU A 63 -2.74 -5.15 -8.78
C GLU A 63 -3.35 -6.02 -7.67
N ALA A 64 -2.53 -6.85 -7.02
CA ALA A 64 -2.99 -7.72 -5.94
C ALA A 64 -3.53 -6.94 -4.72
N LEU A 65 -2.88 -5.83 -4.36
CA LEU A 65 -3.29 -5.01 -3.21
C LEU A 65 -4.49 -4.13 -3.50
N LEU A 66 -4.67 -3.71 -4.76
CA LEU A 66 -5.73 -2.79 -5.17
C LEU A 66 -7.00 -3.50 -5.67
N ALA A 67 -6.92 -4.78 -6.02
CA ALA A 67 -8.07 -5.59 -6.43
C ALA A 67 -9.29 -5.50 -5.48
N PRO A 68 -9.14 -5.53 -4.14
CA PRO A 68 -10.29 -5.44 -3.23
C PRO A 68 -11.08 -4.13 -3.29
N TYR A 69 -10.52 -3.08 -3.90
CA TYR A 69 -11.14 -1.76 -4.00
C TYR A 69 -11.96 -1.58 -5.28
N GLY A 70 -11.93 -2.53 -6.23
CA GLY A 70 -12.73 -2.50 -7.46
C GLY A 70 -12.42 -1.34 -8.41
N ALA A 71 -11.32 -0.62 -8.16
CA ALA A 71 -10.99 0.61 -8.89
C ALA A 71 -10.53 0.32 -10.31
N ALA A 72 -9.87 -0.82 -10.54
CA ALA A 72 -9.43 -1.23 -11.88
C ALA A 72 -10.61 -1.57 -12.78
N GLU A 73 -11.56 -2.37 -12.26
CA GLU A 73 -12.77 -2.79 -12.97
C GLU A 73 -13.68 -1.60 -13.30
N ALA A 74 -13.66 -0.57 -12.46
CA ALA A 74 -14.38 0.68 -12.69
C ALA A 74 -13.64 1.68 -13.60
N GLY A 75 -12.43 1.36 -14.10
CA GLY A 75 -11.62 2.27 -14.91
C GLY A 75 -11.05 3.48 -14.14
N ARG A 76 -10.98 3.38 -12.80
CA ARG A 76 -10.55 4.44 -11.88
C ARG A 76 -9.14 4.20 -11.31
N LEU A 77 -8.46 3.15 -11.76
CA LEU A 77 -7.05 2.87 -11.45
C LEU A 77 -6.24 2.85 -12.74
N VAL A 78 -5.22 3.68 -12.81
CA VAL A 78 -4.27 3.74 -13.93
C VAL A 78 -2.87 3.39 -13.41
N LEU A 79 -2.25 2.37 -14.00
CA LEU A 79 -0.89 1.92 -13.68
C LEU A 79 0.02 2.14 -14.88
N GLU A 80 0.92 3.11 -14.81
CA GLU A 80 1.79 3.55 -15.91
C GLU A 80 3.28 3.47 -15.53
N GLY A 81 4.13 3.56 -16.56
CA GLY A 81 5.57 3.61 -16.40
C GLY A 81 6.25 2.25 -16.20
N ASP A 82 7.50 2.33 -15.75
CA ASP A 82 8.42 1.19 -15.61
C ASP A 82 7.94 0.21 -14.53
N ASP A 83 8.02 -1.07 -14.83
CA ASP A 83 7.82 -2.15 -13.86
C ASP A 83 9.17 -2.76 -13.46
N VAL A 84 9.33 -3.04 -12.17
CA VAL A 84 10.60 -3.50 -11.60
C VAL A 84 10.40 -4.75 -10.76
N PRO A 85 11.36 -5.69 -10.76
CA PRO A 85 11.31 -6.86 -9.91
C PRO A 85 11.44 -6.45 -8.44
N ILE A 86 10.70 -7.13 -7.57
CA ILE A 86 10.73 -6.90 -6.12
C ILE A 86 11.06 -8.19 -5.36
N GLY A 87 11.99 -8.07 -4.41
CA GLY A 87 12.33 -9.10 -3.44
C GLY A 87 11.36 -9.13 -2.26
N VAL A 88 11.43 -10.20 -1.46
CA VAL A 88 10.53 -10.45 -0.31
C VAL A 88 10.54 -9.29 0.69
N LYS A 89 11.71 -8.74 0.98
CA LYS A 89 11.87 -7.66 1.96
C LYS A 89 11.27 -6.35 1.45
N ALA A 90 11.54 -6.02 0.19
CA ALA A 90 11.00 -4.83 -0.45
C ALA A 90 9.46 -4.91 -0.53
N ALA A 91 8.93 -6.03 -1.00
CA ALA A 91 7.51 -6.25 -1.14
C ALA A 91 6.73 -6.12 0.18
N THR A 92 7.30 -6.58 1.29
CA THR A 92 6.68 -6.41 2.62
C THR A 92 6.51 -4.94 2.98
N SER A 93 7.56 -4.14 2.77
CA SER A 93 7.57 -2.72 3.10
C SER A 93 6.64 -1.94 2.16
N LEU A 94 6.73 -2.22 0.86
CA LEU A 94 5.87 -1.66 -0.17
C LEU A 94 4.41 -2.00 0.08
N ALA A 95 4.09 -3.24 0.46
CA ALA A 95 2.71 -3.62 0.69
C ALA A 95 2.07 -2.86 1.86
N LEU A 96 2.82 -2.60 2.93
CA LEU A 96 2.33 -1.76 4.02
C LEU A 96 2.08 -0.32 3.55
N ILE A 97 3.01 0.27 2.80
CA ILE A 97 2.85 1.63 2.27
C ILE A 97 1.63 1.71 1.35
N LEU A 98 1.56 0.84 0.36
CA LEU A 98 0.52 0.82 -0.67
C LEU A 98 -0.85 0.49 -0.09
N HIS A 99 -0.94 -0.41 0.89
CA HIS A 99 -2.20 -0.72 1.56
C HIS A 99 -2.73 0.45 2.39
N GLU A 100 -1.85 1.18 3.09
CA GLU A 100 -2.25 2.37 3.82
C GLU A 100 -2.71 3.48 2.85
N LEU A 101 -2.03 3.66 1.71
CA LEU A 101 -2.48 4.60 0.66
C LEU A 101 -3.84 4.20 0.09
N ALA A 102 -4.03 2.94 -0.30
CA ALA A 102 -5.30 2.45 -0.81
C ALA A 102 -6.44 2.60 0.21
N THR A 103 -6.15 2.31 1.48
CA THR A 103 -7.13 2.48 2.57
C THR A 103 -7.48 3.96 2.79
N ASN A 104 -6.51 4.86 2.71
CA ASN A 104 -6.77 6.29 2.84
C ASN A 104 -7.55 6.83 1.64
N ALA A 105 -7.20 6.42 0.42
CA ALA A 105 -7.93 6.77 -0.79
C ALA A 105 -9.40 6.34 -0.69
N ALA A 106 -9.68 5.13 -0.19
CA ALA A 106 -11.04 4.61 -0.05
C ALA A 106 -11.85 5.27 1.08
N LYS A 107 -11.19 5.71 2.16
CA LYS A 107 -11.88 6.29 3.33
C LYS A 107 -12.06 7.80 3.24
N TYR A 108 -11.06 8.49 2.68
CA TYR A 108 -10.92 9.93 2.80
C TYR A 108 -10.56 10.60 1.46
N GLY A 109 -10.04 9.85 0.49
CA GLY A 109 -9.49 10.39 -0.75
C GLY A 109 -10.29 10.03 -1.99
N ALA A 110 -9.60 9.84 -3.11
CA ALA A 110 -10.23 9.66 -4.43
C ALA A 110 -11.21 8.49 -4.48
N LEU A 111 -10.86 7.33 -3.93
CA LEU A 111 -11.68 6.12 -4.04
C LEU A 111 -12.94 6.14 -3.14
N SER A 112 -13.10 7.16 -2.28
CA SER A 112 -14.33 7.38 -1.52
C SER A 112 -15.47 8.00 -2.35
N SER A 113 -15.13 8.58 -3.51
CA SER A 113 -16.06 9.19 -4.47
C SER A 113 -16.25 8.28 -5.69
N SER A 114 -17.43 8.33 -6.34
CA SER A 114 -17.66 7.60 -7.60
C SER A 114 -16.81 8.14 -8.74
N GLU A 115 -16.53 9.44 -8.74
CA GLU A 115 -15.78 10.14 -9.80
C GLU A 115 -14.26 10.11 -9.57
N GLY A 116 -13.82 9.67 -8.40
CA GLY A 116 -12.41 9.75 -8.04
C GLY A 116 -11.59 8.61 -8.62
N SER A 117 -10.34 8.92 -8.96
CA SER A 117 -9.37 8.01 -9.57
C SER A 117 -8.00 8.08 -8.92
N VAL A 118 -7.25 7.00 -9.07
CA VAL A 118 -5.86 6.84 -8.64
C VAL A 118 -5.00 6.54 -9.86
N ALA A 119 -3.98 7.36 -10.09
CA ALA A 119 -2.95 7.10 -11.09
C ALA A 119 -1.62 6.81 -10.39
N ILE A 120 -0.95 5.75 -10.82
CA ILE A 120 0.33 5.30 -10.26
C ILE A 120 1.34 5.20 -11.40
N ASP A 121 2.43 5.93 -11.26
CA ASP A 121 3.48 6.06 -12.27
C ASP A 121 4.83 5.59 -11.70
N GLY A 122 5.44 4.60 -12.33
CA GLY A 122 6.77 4.10 -12.01
C GLY A 122 7.83 4.64 -12.97
N SER A 123 8.97 5.09 -12.46
CA SER A 123 10.06 5.58 -13.31
C SER A 123 11.43 5.20 -12.77
N LEU A 124 12.22 4.55 -13.62
CA LEU A 124 13.63 4.29 -13.40
C LEU A 124 14.45 5.56 -13.66
N LYS A 125 15.27 5.94 -12.69
CA LYS A 125 16.18 7.08 -12.75
C LYS A 125 17.57 6.65 -12.30
N GLY A 126 18.33 6.10 -13.24
CA GLY A 126 19.67 5.57 -12.96
C GLY A 126 19.62 4.40 -11.98
N ASP A 127 20.20 4.59 -10.80
CA ASP A 127 20.24 3.59 -9.73
C ASP A 127 19.05 3.69 -8.76
N ARG A 128 18.04 4.52 -9.06
CA ARG A 128 16.85 4.71 -8.24
C ARG A 128 15.57 4.43 -9.02
N PHE A 129 14.54 4.04 -8.27
CA PHE A 129 13.18 3.92 -8.76
C PHE A 129 12.29 4.93 -8.03
N ALA A 130 11.49 5.68 -8.79
CA ALA A 130 10.52 6.62 -8.29
C ALA A 130 9.11 6.09 -8.57
N LEU A 131 8.28 6.01 -7.52
CA LEU A 131 6.86 5.71 -7.60
C LEU A 131 6.08 6.98 -7.28
N VAL A 132 5.18 7.39 -8.17
CA VAL A 132 4.27 8.51 -7.95
C VAL A 132 2.84 8.00 -7.86
N TRP A 133 2.20 8.18 -6.71
CA TRP A 133 0.78 7.93 -6.50
C TRP A 133 0.03 9.27 -6.56
N ARG A 134 -0.99 9.38 -7.41
CA ARG A 134 -1.80 10.59 -7.57
C ARG A 134 -3.27 10.26 -7.42
N GLU A 135 -3.93 10.98 -6.52
CA GLU A 135 -5.38 10.92 -6.32
C GLU A 135 -6.03 12.15 -6.94
N ARG A 136 -7.17 11.97 -7.60
CA ARG A 136 -8.00 13.06 -8.14
C ARG A 136 -9.49 12.73 -8.03
N GLY A 137 -10.34 13.75 -8.05
CA GLY A 137 -11.80 13.58 -8.07
C GLY A 137 -12.40 13.07 -6.76
N GLY A 138 -11.61 13.08 -5.68
CA GLY A 138 -12.06 12.83 -4.32
C GLY A 138 -12.62 14.09 -3.64
N PRO A 139 -13.01 13.97 -2.36
CA PRO A 139 -13.34 15.12 -1.52
C PRO A 139 -12.19 16.14 -1.47
N GLU A 140 -12.53 17.43 -1.36
CA GLU A 140 -11.54 18.49 -1.26
C GLU A 140 -10.66 18.31 -0.01
N ILE A 141 -9.34 18.40 -0.22
CA ILE A 141 -8.37 18.32 0.88
C ILE A 141 -8.21 19.71 1.50
N ALA A 142 -8.75 19.90 2.70
CA ALA A 142 -8.67 21.17 3.43
C ALA A 142 -7.25 21.61 3.83
N GLY A 143 -6.26 20.72 3.68
CA GLY A 143 -4.84 20.99 3.97
C GLY A 143 -4.12 19.76 4.52
N VAL A 144 -2.87 19.95 4.95
CA VAL A 144 -2.05 18.88 5.53
C VAL A 144 -2.75 18.32 6.79
N PRO A 145 -2.93 16.99 6.91
CA PRO A 145 -3.56 16.40 8.07
C PRO A 145 -2.84 16.77 9.38
N THR A 146 -3.56 17.37 10.33
CA THR A 146 -3.02 17.72 11.66
C THR A 146 -2.71 16.50 12.51
N ARG A 147 -3.40 15.38 12.26
CA ARG A 147 -3.12 14.07 12.88
C ARG A 147 -2.64 13.10 11.82
N ARG A 148 -1.37 12.70 11.91
CA ARG A 148 -0.85 11.57 11.14
C ARG A 148 -1.22 10.28 11.85
N GLY A 149 -1.99 9.43 11.18
CA GLY A 149 -2.31 8.11 11.69
C GLY A 149 -1.05 7.26 11.89
N PHE A 150 -1.11 6.32 12.83
CA PHE A 150 0.00 5.40 13.09
C PHE A 150 0.37 4.56 11.84
N GLY A 151 -0.58 4.32 10.93
CA GLY A 151 -0.36 3.70 9.62
C GLY A 151 0.60 4.52 8.74
N THR A 152 0.28 5.79 8.52
CA THR A 152 1.13 6.74 7.78
C THR A 152 2.54 6.84 8.35
N ILE A 153 2.67 6.94 9.68
CA ILE A 153 3.99 7.05 10.33
C ILE A 153 4.83 5.78 10.10
N LEU A 154 4.24 4.60 10.15
CA LEU A 154 4.97 3.36 9.88
C LEU A 154 5.29 3.16 8.40
N ALA A 155 4.39 3.54 7.50
CA ALA A 155 4.65 3.54 6.06
C ALA A 155 5.86 4.45 5.75
N GLU A 156 5.87 5.67 6.30
CA GLU A 156 7.00 6.60 6.16
C GLU A 156 8.31 6.00 6.74
N ARG A 157 8.25 5.42 7.94
CA ARG A 157 9.42 4.77 8.55
C ARG A 157 9.89 3.56 7.75
N GLY A 158 8.99 2.75 7.22
CA GLY A 158 9.31 1.59 6.38
C GLY A 158 10.03 2.01 5.09
N ALA A 159 9.53 3.05 4.42
CA ALA A 159 10.19 3.63 3.25
C ALA A 159 11.64 4.06 3.55
N ILE A 160 11.85 4.76 4.67
CA ILE A 160 13.17 5.29 5.03
C ILE A 160 14.11 4.17 5.52
N THR A 161 13.65 3.34 6.45
CA THR A 161 14.52 2.39 7.16
C THR A 161 14.70 1.05 6.45
N GLN A 162 13.65 0.54 5.79
CA GLN A 162 13.69 -0.79 5.16
C GLN A 162 14.05 -0.72 3.68
N LEU A 163 13.54 0.30 2.97
CA LEU A 163 13.84 0.52 1.56
C LEU A 163 15.02 1.47 1.33
N GLY A 164 15.48 2.19 2.35
CA GLY A 164 16.57 3.18 2.21
C GLY A 164 16.18 4.35 1.32
N GLY A 165 14.89 4.66 1.24
CA GLY A 165 14.33 5.66 0.34
C GLY A 165 13.87 6.94 1.03
N SER A 166 13.15 7.76 0.28
CA SER A 166 12.46 8.96 0.74
C SER A 166 10.99 8.91 0.34
N ILE A 167 10.15 9.59 1.11
CA ILE A 167 8.73 9.73 0.83
C ILE A 167 8.33 11.19 1.00
N MET A 168 7.59 11.72 0.03
CA MET A 168 7.11 13.10 0.01
C MET A 168 5.61 13.10 -0.27
N HIS A 169 4.90 13.97 0.43
CA HIS A 169 3.46 14.17 0.24
C HIS A 169 3.21 15.61 -0.20
N ASP A 170 2.38 15.77 -1.21
CA ASP A 170 1.86 17.04 -1.68
C ASP A 170 0.33 16.99 -1.56
N TRP A 171 -0.20 17.83 -0.69
CA TRP A 171 -1.62 17.88 -0.34
C TRP A 171 -2.24 19.09 -1.04
N ALA A 172 -2.77 18.87 -2.24
CA ALA A 172 -3.52 19.88 -2.98
C ALA A 172 -5.03 19.73 -2.74
N PRO A 173 -5.83 20.80 -2.81
CA PRO A 173 -7.29 20.72 -2.66
C PRO A 173 -7.93 19.65 -3.56
N GLU A 174 -7.44 19.52 -4.79
CA GLU A 174 -7.87 18.57 -5.81
C GLU A 174 -7.44 17.11 -5.58
N GLY A 175 -6.52 16.85 -4.64
CA GLY A 175 -6.12 15.50 -4.28
C GLY A 175 -4.67 15.36 -3.77
N LEU A 176 -4.36 14.15 -3.32
CA LEU A 176 -3.05 13.78 -2.79
C LEU A 176 -2.09 13.37 -3.92
N THR A 177 -0.87 13.90 -3.90
CA THR A 177 0.27 13.30 -4.64
C THR A 177 1.31 12.81 -3.65
N LEU A 178 1.69 11.54 -3.75
CA LEU A 178 2.78 10.94 -3.00
C LEU A 178 3.90 10.52 -3.94
N ARG A 179 5.14 10.86 -3.57
CA ARG A 179 6.36 10.39 -4.23
C ARG A 179 7.17 9.52 -3.29
N LEU A 180 7.43 8.29 -3.69
CA LEU A 180 8.35 7.36 -3.04
C LEU A 180 9.57 7.16 -3.93
N GLU A 181 10.76 7.43 -3.45
CA GLU A 181 12.01 7.20 -4.18
C GLU A 181 12.93 6.26 -3.43
N VAL A 182 13.29 5.15 -4.05
CA VAL A 182 14.08 4.08 -3.43
C VAL A 182 15.28 3.70 -4.31
N PRO A 183 16.42 3.30 -3.74
CA PRO A 183 17.51 2.70 -4.52
C PRO A 183 17.03 1.40 -5.17
N LEU A 184 17.30 1.22 -6.47
CA LEU A 184 16.86 0.04 -7.24
C LEU A 184 17.41 -1.26 -6.65
N ALA A 185 18.66 -1.23 -6.16
CA ALA A 185 19.27 -2.36 -5.46
C ALA A 185 18.47 -2.79 -4.21
N ARG A 186 17.72 -1.89 -3.56
CA ARG A 186 16.89 -2.21 -2.40
C ARG A 186 15.55 -2.82 -2.77
N LEU A 187 15.16 -2.78 -4.05
CA LEU A 187 13.93 -3.38 -4.54
C LEU A 187 14.12 -4.85 -4.90
N ALA A 188 15.18 -5.20 -5.63
CA ALA A 188 15.39 -6.56 -6.13
C ALA A 188 15.94 -7.57 -5.10
N HIS A 189 16.36 -7.12 -3.90
CA HIS A 189 16.97 -7.94 -2.85
C HIS A 189 15.97 -8.51 -1.81
#